data_AF-A0A353N2E4-F1
#
_entry.id   AF-A0A353N2E4-F1
#
_cell.length_a   1.000
_cell.length_b   1.000
_cell.length_c   1.000
_cell.angle_alpha   90.00
_cell.angle_beta   90.00
_cell.angle_gamma   90.00
#
_symmetry.space_group_name_H-M   'P 1'
#
loop_
_entity.id
_entity.type
_entity.pdbx_description
1 polymer ?
#
loop_
_entity_poly.entity_id
_entity_poly.type
_entity_poly.pdbx_seq_one_letter_code
_entity_poly.pdbx_strand_id
1 'polypeptide(L)'
;TRRRHPLSSDLPILEAIHRERKELSQIHEIADVVVETSDMTLSQLRDEILGKMDISEGPLSVIFTSFGFKHGIPQDSDFVIDVRFLPNPFYLPSLRSMSGKDKEVQDFILSQEGVSSFFGALSVLLGQVLSLYRNTGKNIVHIAVGCTGGRHRSVAVAEWLGSQFPGNSTTRHRDIEKDTVIS
;
A
#
# COMPACT_ATOMS: atom_id res chain seq x y z
N THR A 1 11.86 -9.08 27.35
CA THR A 1 13.11 -9.42 28.07
C THR A 1 14.09 -10.05 27.07
N ARG A 2 15.28 -9.46 26.88
CA ARG A 2 16.27 -10.02 25.93
C ARG A 2 16.88 -11.31 26.50
N ARG A 3 17.13 -12.29 25.62
CA ARG A 3 17.86 -13.51 25.97
C ARG A 3 19.33 -13.16 26.26
N ARG A 4 19.95 -13.88 27.20
CA ARG A 4 21.40 -13.77 27.46
C ARG A 4 22.17 -14.21 26.22
N HIS A 5 23.33 -13.60 25.99
CA HIS A 5 24.18 -13.91 24.85
C HIS A 5 24.71 -15.36 24.97
N PRO A 6 24.69 -16.19 23.91
CA PRO A 6 25.04 -17.62 24.00
C PRO A 6 26.43 -17.90 24.57
N LEU A 7 27.40 -17.02 24.31
CA LEU A 7 28.78 -17.08 24.81
C LEU A 7 29.02 -16.33 26.13
N SER A 8 27.97 -15.79 26.78
CA SER A 8 28.10 -14.99 28.00
C SER A 8 27.97 -15.76 29.30
N SER A 9 28.14 -17.09 29.29
CA SER A 9 27.88 -17.93 30.48
C SER A 9 28.61 -17.42 31.73
N ASP A 10 29.84 -16.90 31.59
CA ASP A 10 30.62 -16.31 32.69
C ASP A 10 31.41 -15.05 32.31
N LEU A 11 31.16 -14.45 31.14
CA LEU A 11 31.94 -13.33 30.60
C LEU A 11 31.14 -12.02 30.54
N PRO A 12 31.79 -10.86 30.76
CA PRO A 12 31.21 -9.57 30.42
C PRO A 12 30.75 -9.53 28.96
N ILE A 13 29.65 -8.81 28.67
CA ILE A 13 29.03 -8.76 27.33
C ILE A 13 30.01 -8.35 26.22
N LEU A 14 30.92 -7.41 26.50
CA LEU A 14 31.93 -6.96 25.55
C LEU A 14 32.97 -8.05 25.23
N GLU A 15 33.37 -8.84 26.23
CA GLU A 15 34.27 -9.97 26.00
C GLU A 15 33.58 -11.10 25.22
N ALA A 16 32.30 -11.33 25.49
CA ALA A 16 31.50 -12.29 24.72
C ALA A 16 31.40 -11.88 23.24
N ILE A 17 31.21 -10.59 22.93
CA ILE A 17 31.22 -10.07 21.55
C ILE A 17 32.60 -10.22 20.90
N HIS A 18 33.68 -9.92 21.65
CA HIS A 18 35.04 -10.07 21.11
C HIS A 18 35.37 -11.53 20.79
N ARG A 19 34.96 -12.45 21.67
CA ARG A 19 35.07 -13.90 21.46
C ARG A 19 34.26 -14.35 20.24
N GLU A 20 33.01 -13.89 20.11
CA GLU A 20 32.17 -14.21 18.94
C GLU A 20 32.84 -13.77 17.63
N ARG A 21 33.39 -12.55 17.56
CA ARG A 21 34.14 -12.07 16.39
C ARG A 21 35.36 -12.93 16.07
N LYS A 22 36.06 -13.42 17.08
CA LYS A 22 37.21 -14.33 16.91
C LYS A 22 36.78 -15.69 16.39
N GLU A 23 35.68 -16.25 16.89
CA GLU A 23 35.15 -17.54 16.42
C GLU A 23 34.59 -17.45 14.99
N LEU A 24 34.01 -16.30 14.61
CA LEU A 24 33.48 -16.05 13.27
C LEU A 24 34.52 -15.55 12.24
N SER A 25 35.79 -15.41 12.63
CA SER A 25 36.81 -14.79 11.75
C SER A 25 37.01 -15.55 10.44
N GLN A 26 36.97 -16.89 10.49
CA GLN A 26 37.10 -17.73 9.29
C GLN A 26 35.92 -17.56 8.34
N ILE A 27 34.70 -17.41 8.87
CA ILE A 27 33.50 -17.16 8.05
C ILE A 27 33.58 -15.77 7.43
N HIS A 28 34.05 -14.78 8.20
CA HIS A 28 34.25 -13.41 7.72
C HIS A 28 35.30 -13.33 6.60
N GLU A 29 36.39 -14.11 6.68
CA GLU A 29 37.44 -14.15 5.65
C GLU A 29 36.97 -14.73 4.31
N ILE A 30 36.02 -15.66 4.32
CA ILE A 30 35.47 -16.29 3.11
C ILE A 30 34.18 -15.65 2.62
N ALA A 31 33.71 -14.58 3.27
CA ALA A 31 32.47 -13.92 2.89
C ALA A 31 32.64 -13.16 1.56
N ASP A 32 31.76 -13.42 0.60
CA ASP A 32 31.74 -12.69 -0.68
C ASP A 32 31.38 -11.21 -0.48
N VAL A 33 30.55 -10.93 0.53
CA VAL A 33 30.09 -9.58 0.86
C VAL A 33 30.10 -9.39 2.39
N VAL A 34 30.72 -8.30 2.83
CA VAL A 34 30.68 -7.82 4.21
C VAL A 34 29.96 -6.47 4.24
N VAL A 35 28.95 -6.35 5.12
CA VAL A 35 28.15 -5.12 5.28
C VAL A 35 28.42 -4.51 6.65
N GLU A 36 28.94 -3.29 6.67
CA GLU A 36 29.14 -2.51 7.90
C GLU A 36 27.82 -1.83 8.29
N THR A 37 27.28 -2.17 9.46
CA THR A 37 25.92 -1.76 9.86
C THR A 37 25.90 -0.71 10.99
N SER A 38 27.06 -0.29 11.49
CA SER A 38 27.19 0.53 12.70
C SER A 38 26.34 1.81 12.70
N ASP A 39 26.26 2.50 11.56
CA ASP A 39 25.54 3.77 11.42
C ASP A 39 24.33 3.67 10.47
N MET A 40 23.89 2.46 10.17
CA MET A 40 22.78 2.23 9.25
C MET A 40 21.43 2.24 9.98
N THR A 41 20.48 2.95 9.40
CA THR A 41 19.05 2.73 9.70
C THR A 41 18.59 1.40 9.09
N LEU A 42 17.44 0.89 9.55
CA LEU A 42 16.85 -0.33 9.01
C LEU A 42 16.59 -0.25 7.50
N SER A 43 16.24 0.94 6.98
CA SER A 43 16.05 1.15 5.54
C SER A 43 17.37 1.04 4.79
N GLN A 44 18.41 1.73 5.27
CA GLN A 44 19.73 1.71 4.63
C GLN A 44 20.34 0.30 4.60
N LEU A 45 20.21 -0.46 5.70
CA LEU A 45 20.65 -1.85 5.74
C LEU A 45 19.91 -2.71 4.71
N ARG A 46 18.60 -2.52 4.59
CA ARG A 46 17.79 -3.24 3.60
C ARG A 46 18.25 -2.91 2.18
N ASP A 47 18.43 -1.64 1.87
CA ASP A 47 18.84 -1.17 0.55
C ASP A 47 20.24 -1.70 0.19
N GLU A 48 21.17 -1.69 1.14
CA GLU A 48 22.52 -2.23 0.98
C GLU A 48 22.48 -3.74 0.70
N ILE A 49 21.67 -4.51 1.43
CA ILE A 49 21.51 -5.96 1.18
C ILE A 49 20.92 -6.22 -0.20
N LEU A 50 19.82 -5.52 -0.55
CA LEU A 50 19.17 -5.70 -1.86
C LEU A 50 20.11 -5.33 -3.02
N GLY A 51 20.86 -4.23 -2.88
CA GLY A 51 21.84 -3.80 -3.86
C GLY A 51 22.99 -4.78 -4.04
N LYS A 52 23.48 -5.40 -2.96
CA LYS A 52 24.56 -6.41 -3.02
C LYS A 52 24.10 -7.75 -3.61
N MET A 53 22.81 -8.07 -3.52
CA MET A 53 22.25 -9.31 -4.04
C MET A 53 21.77 -9.21 -5.50
N ASP A 54 21.90 -8.04 -6.13
CA ASP A 54 21.37 -7.72 -7.47
C ASP A 54 19.87 -8.05 -7.60
N ILE A 55 19.16 -8.04 -6.47
CA ILE A 55 17.72 -8.21 -6.42
C ILE A 55 17.13 -6.83 -6.70
N SER A 56 16.85 -6.55 -7.97
CA SER A 56 16.05 -5.39 -8.33
C SER A 56 14.74 -5.46 -7.55
N GLU A 57 14.37 -4.40 -6.83
CA GLU A 57 13.03 -4.32 -6.26
C GLU A 57 12.00 -4.58 -7.36
N GLY A 58 11.26 -5.69 -7.23
CA GLY A 58 10.16 -6.02 -8.12
C GLY A 58 9.15 -4.88 -8.20
N PRO A 59 8.28 -4.86 -9.21
CA PRO A 59 7.32 -3.79 -9.37
C PRO A 59 6.42 -3.67 -8.12
N LEU A 60 6.21 -2.43 -7.66
CA LEU A 60 5.27 -2.11 -6.59
C LEU A 60 3.86 -2.51 -7.05
N SER A 61 3.25 -3.48 -6.37
CA SER A 61 1.87 -3.87 -6.62
C SER A 61 0.90 -3.00 -5.83
N VAL A 62 -0.20 -2.56 -6.45
CA VAL A 62 -1.19 -1.69 -5.82
C VAL A 62 -2.54 -2.38 -5.76
N ILE A 63 -3.16 -2.41 -4.59
CA ILE A 63 -4.53 -2.91 -4.41
C ILE A 63 -5.44 -1.71 -4.21
N PHE A 64 -6.41 -1.50 -5.09
CA PHE A 64 -7.46 -0.51 -4.93
C PHE A 64 -8.72 -1.17 -4.40
N THR A 65 -9.14 -0.84 -3.17
CA THR A 65 -10.37 -1.40 -2.58
C THR A 65 -11.39 -0.31 -2.36
N SER A 66 -12.55 -0.40 -3.04
CA SER A 66 -13.68 0.46 -2.68
C SER A 66 -14.41 -0.07 -1.45
N PHE A 67 -14.87 0.85 -0.60
CA PHE A 67 -15.63 0.53 0.60
C PHE A 67 -16.64 1.62 0.98
N GLY A 68 -17.53 1.29 1.90
CA GLY A 68 -18.48 2.20 2.55
C GLY A 68 -18.05 2.54 3.99
N PHE A 69 -17.93 3.83 4.33
CA PHE A 69 -17.60 4.28 5.68
C PHE A 69 -18.58 3.77 6.74
N LYS A 70 -19.86 3.56 6.37
CA LYS A 70 -20.85 2.98 7.28
C LYS A 70 -20.53 1.53 7.69
N HIS A 71 -19.63 0.87 6.97
CA HIS A 71 -19.14 -0.49 7.23
C HIS A 71 -17.71 -0.51 7.80
N GLY A 72 -17.15 0.64 8.16
CA GLY A 72 -15.79 0.78 8.69
C GLY A 72 -14.69 0.76 7.63
N ILE A 73 -13.52 1.31 7.94
CA ILE A 73 -12.35 1.32 7.04
C ILE A 73 -11.74 -0.10 7.01
N PRO A 74 -11.29 -0.63 5.84
CA PRO A 74 -10.54 -1.89 5.82
C PRO A 74 -9.28 -1.78 6.68
N GLN A 75 -9.10 -2.72 7.62
CA GLN A 75 -8.04 -2.66 8.64
C GLN A 75 -6.63 -2.75 8.07
N ASP A 76 -6.50 -3.34 6.89
CA ASP A 76 -5.27 -3.58 6.16
C ASP A 76 -4.96 -2.47 5.13
N SER A 77 -5.61 -1.31 5.23
CA SER A 77 -5.38 -0.18 4.31
C SER A 77 -4.13 0.60 4.69
N ASP A 78 -3.27 0.87 3.73
CA ASP A 78 -2.10 1.75 3.89
C ASP A 78 -2.47 3.22 3.66
N PHE A 79 -3.35 3.48 2.70
CA PHE A 79 -3.79 4.83 2.35
C PHE A 79 -5.30 4.85 2.13
N VAL A 80 -5.98 5.87 2.65
CA VAL A 80 -7.44 6.00 2.56
C VAL A 80 -7.82 7.29 1.86
N ILE A 81 -8.63 7.19 0.81
CA ILE A 81 -9.15 8.32 0.06
C ILE A 81 -10.65 8.45 0.36
N ASP A 82 -11.06 9.56 0.97
CA ASP A 82 -12.47 9.88 1.15
C ASP A 82 -13.00 10.61 -0.09
N VAL A 83 -14.01 10.02 -0.75
CA VAL A 83 -14.66 10.61 -1.95
C VAL A 83 -16.12 10.97 -1.70
N ARG A 84 -16.54 11.13 -0.44
CA ARG A 84 -17.91 11.53 -0.07
C ARG A 84 -18.28 12.93 -0.53
N PHE A 85 -17.31 13.76 -0.91
CA PHE A 85 -17.56 15.09 -1.46
C PHE A 85 -17.96 15.07 -2.94
N LEU A 86 -17.73 13.96 -3.67
CA LEU A 86 -18.14 13.85 -5.07
C LEU A 86 -19.68 13.83 -5.19
N PRO A 87 -20.23 14.33 -6.32
CA PRO A 87 -21.66 14.32 -6.57
C PRO A 87 -22.27 12.94 -6.43
N ASN A 88 -23.42 12.86 -5.76
CA ASN A 88 -24.01 11.60 -5.34
C ASN A 88 -25.00 11.04 -6.39
N PRO A 89 -24.69 9.93 -7.08
CA PRO A 89 -25.56 9.37 -8.13
C PRO A 89 -26.88 8.83 -7.58
N PHE A 90 -26.97 8.57 -6.26
CA PHE A 90 -28.15 8.01 -5.60
C PHE A 90 -29.43 8.87 -5.76
N TYR A 91 -29.28 10.18 -6.01
CA TYR A 91 -30.40 11.09 -6.21
C TYR A 91 -31.02 11.01 -7.61
N LEU A 92 -30.34 10.36 -8.55
CA LEU A 92 -30.87 10.11 -9.89
C LEU A 92 -31.53 8.73 -9.92
N PRO A 93 -32.86 8.65 -10.13
CA PRO A 93 -33.57 7.37 -10.14
C PRO A 93 -32.98 6.35 -11.12
N SER A 94 -32.48 6.82 -12.27
CA SER A 94 -31.85 5.99 -13.30
C SER A 94 -30.51 5.37 -12.87
N LEU A 95 -29.79 5.99 -11.93
CA LEU A 95 -28.47 5.54 -11.46
C LEU A 95 -28.52 4.86 -10.09
N ARG A 96 -29.65 4.95 -9.38
CA ARG A 96 -29.79 4.46 -8.00
C ARG A 96 -29.51 2.96 -7.88
N SER A 97 -30.06 2.15 -8.78
CA SER A 97 -29.88 0.69 -8.80
C SER A 97 -28.53 0.26 -9.39
N MET A 98 -27.85 1.13 -10.13
CA MET A 98 -26.53 0.88 -10.69
C MET A 98 -25.44 0.93 -9.61
N SER A 99 -24.22 0.62 -10.01
CA SER A 99 -23.00 0.66 -9.22
C SER A 99 -21.92 1.48 -9.94
N GLY A 100 -20.83 1.81 -9.25
CA GLY A 100 -19.71 2.51 -9.89
C GLY A 100 -18.95 1.68 -10.94
N LYS A 101 -19.31 0.41 -11.16
CA LYS A 101 -18.81 -0.38 -12.30
C LYS A 101 -19.49 -0.01 -13.60
N ASP A 102 -20.73 0.48 -13.50
CA ASP A 102 -21.55 0.82 -14.65
C ASP A 102 -21.04 2.13 -15.25
N LYS A 103 -20.87 2.14 -16.57
CA LYS A 103 -20.30 3.27 -17.30
C LYS A 103 -21.12 4.54 -17.09
N GLU A 104 -22.43 4.41 -16.98
CA GLU A 104 -23.37 5.50 -16.73
C GLU A 104 -23.09 6.22 -15.40
N VAL A 105 -22.72 5.47 -14.36
CA VAL A 105 -22.35 6.05 -13.06
C VAL A 105 -20.99 6.73 -13.13
N GLN A 106 -20.02 6.12 -13.84
CA GLN A 106 -18.70 6.71 -14.04
C GLN A 106 -18.79 8.01 -14.85
N ASP A 107 -19.50 8.00 -15.98
CA ASP A 107 -19.70 9.14 -16.86
C ASP A 107 -20.48 10.25 -16.13
N PHE A 108 -21.47 9.91 -15.31
CA PHE A 108 -22.15 10.89 -14.46
C PHE A 108 -21.18 11.60 -13.52
N ILE A 109 -20.28 10.87 -12.84
CA ILE A 109 -19.31 11.46 -11.90
C ILE A 109 -18.29 12.32 -12.66
N LEU A 110 -17.74 11.82 -13.77
CA LEU A 110 -16.72 12.51 -14.56
C LEU A 110 -17.23 13.77 -15.28
N SER A 111 -18.52 13.82 -15.62
CA SER A 111 -19.13 14.99 -16.25
C SER A 111 -19.33 16.19 -15.32
N GLN A 112 -19.10 16.02 -14.01
CA GLN A 112 -19.32 17.08 -13.03
C GLN A 112 -18.16 18.07 -13.03
N GLU A 113 -18.50 19.34 -12.83
CA GLU A 113 -17.52 20.43 -12.80
C GLU A 113 -16.43 20.17 -11.73
N GLY A 114 -15.16 20.34 -12.13
CA GLY A 114 -14.00 20.16 -11.26
C GLY A 114 -13.59 18.72 -10.98
N VAL A 115 -14.40 17.70 -11.32
CA VAL A 115 -14.07 16.29 -11.01
C VAL A 115 -12.88 15.79 -11.82
N SER A 116 -12.80 16.12 -13.11
CA SER A 116 -11.64 15.76 -13.94
C SER A 116 -10.34 16.38 -13.42
N SER A 117 -10.38 17.62 -12.94
CA SER A 117 -9.23 18.28 -12.33
C SER A 117 -8.83 17.61 -11.01
N PHE A 118 -9.80 17.23 -10.18
CA PHE A 118 -9.55 16.45 -8.97
C PHE A 118 -8.89 15.10 -9.29
N PHE A 119 -9.35 14.39 -10.31
CA PHE A 119 -8.79 13.10 -10.71
C PHE A 119 -7.34 13.26 -11.19
N GLY A 120 -7.05 14.31 -11.97
CA GLY A 120 -5.68 14.66 -12.36
C GLY A 120 -4.77 14.92 -11.15
N ALA A 121 -5.23 15.73 -10.19
CA ALA A 121 -4.47 16.00 -8.96
C ALA A 121 -4.28 14.74 -8.09
N LEU A 122 -5.30 13.88 -8.02
CA LEU A 122 -5.24 12.62 -7.29
C LEU A 122 -4.22 11.66 -7.90
N SER A 123 -4.12 11.59 -9.23
CA SER A 123 -3.12 10.78 -9.92
C SER A 123 -1.69 11.23 -9.55
N VAL A 124 -1.44 12.54 -9.59
CA VAL A 124 -0.13 13.12 -9.20
C VAL A 124 0.19 12.81 -7.74
N LEU A 125 -0.77 13.02 -6.83
CA LEU A 125 -0.61 12.71 -5.41
C LEU A 125 -0.28 11.22 -5.20
N LEU A 126 -1.01 10.33 -5.87
CA LEU A 126 -0.78 8.89 -5.74
C LEU A 126 0.57 8.46 -6.29
N GLY A 127 1.04 9.07 -7.38
CA GLY A 127 2.41 8.85 -7.86
C GLY A 127 3.46 9.17 -6.80
N GLN A 128 3.28 10.27 -6.06
CA GLN A 128 4.16 10.64 -4.95
C GLN A 128 4.03 9.68 -3.76
N VAL A 129 2.81 9.36 -3.34
CA VAL A 129 2.53 8.44 -2.23
C VAL A 129 3.12 7.05 -2.50
N LEU A 130 2.93 6.51 -3.70
CA LEU A 130 3.48 5.22 -4.10
C LEU A 130 5.01 5.22 -4.13
N SER A 131 5.62 6.32 -4.61
CA SER A 131 7.08 6.48 -4.57
C SER A 131 7.62 6.48 -3.14
N LEU A 132 6.93 7.16 -2.22
CA LEU A 132 7.32 7.17 -0.81
C LEU A 132 7.11 5.81 -0.14
N TYR A 133 6.04 5.08 -0.48
CA TYR A 133 5.85 3.72 0.02
C TYR A 133 6.91 2.75 -0.47
N ARG A 134 7.34 2.89 -1.72
CA ARG A 134 8.45 2.09 -2.26
C ARG A 134 9.71 2.26 -1.42
N ASN A 135 10.05 3.48 -1.02
CA ASN A 135 11.22 3.76 -0.17
C ASN A 135 11.11 3.15 1.24
N THR A 136 9.92 2.73 1.69
CA THR A 136 9.77 1.96 2.94
C THR A 136 10.06 0.46 2.75
N GLY A 137 10.27 0.05 1.50
CA GLY A 137 10.45 -1.35 1.12
C GLY A 137 9.14 -2.15 1.07
N LYS A 138 7.98 -1.49 0.96
CA LYS A 138 6.73 -2.20 0.69
C LYS A 138 6.67 -2.60 -0.78
N ASN A 139 6.38 -3.88 -1.03
CA ASN A 139 6.17 -4.40 -2.39
C ASN A 139 4.68 -4.40 -2.78
N ILE A 140 3.78 -4.24 -1.81
CA ILE A 140 2.33 -4.15 -2.00
C ILE A 140 1.84 -2.94 -1.21
N VAL A 141 1.03 -2.09 -1.84
CA VAL A 141 0.36 -0.95 -1.20
C VAL A 141 -1.15 -1.10 -1.37
N HIS A 142 -1.87 -1.10 -0.26
CA HIS A 142 -3.33 -1.17 -0.24
C HIS A 142 -3.93 0.23 -0.08
N ILE A 143 -4.57 0.71 -1.15
CA ILE A 143 -5.26 1.99 -1.20
C ILE A 143 -6.77 1.74 -1.12
N ALA A 144 -7.40 2.19 -0.04
CA ALA A 144 -8.83 2.10 0.15
C ALA A 144 -9.53 3.40 -0.27
N VAL A 145 -10.61 3.27 -1.04
CA VAL A 145 -11.43 4.39 -1.52
C VAL A 145 -12.80 4.32 -0.85
N GLY A 146 -13.14 5.35 -0.08
CA GLY A 146 -14.32 5.37 0.77
C GLY A 146 -15.40 6.32 0.28
N CYS A 147 -16.64 5.84 0.16
CA CYS A 147 -17.84 6.69 0.14
C CYS A 147 -18.79 6.27 1.27
N THR A 148 -20.01 6.80 1.35
CA THR A 148 -20.91 6.43 2.47
C THR A 148 -21.29 4.95 2.46
N GLY A 149 -21.83 4.45 1.34
CA GLY A 149 -22.38 3.07 1.22
C GLY A 149 -21.48 2.07 0.51
N GLY A 150 -20.45 2.52 -0.21
CA GLY A 150 -19.51 1.62 -0.88
C GLY A 150 -19.94 1.07 -2.25
N ARG A 151 -21.00 1.64 -2.86
CA ARG A 151 -21.59 1.17 -4.13
C ARG A 151 -21.30 2.03 -5.36
N HIS A 152 -21.40 3.37 -5.24
CA HIS A 152 -21.31 4.28 -6.39
C HIS A 152 -19.94 4.96 -6.49
N ARG A 153 -19.76 6.07 -5.75
CA ARG A 153 -18.60 6.95 -5.86
C ARG A 153 -17.27 6.26 -5.61
N SER A 154 -17.17 5.48 -4.54
CA SER A 154 -15.91 4.78 -4.24
C SER A 154 -15.59 3.69 -5.25
N VAL A 155 -16.60 2.99 -5.77
CA VAL A 155 -16.41 1.97 -6.81
C VAL A 155 -15.93 2.64 -8.09
N ALA A 156 -16.58 3.71 -8.54
CA ALA A 156 -16.20 4.43 -9.76
C ALA A 156 -14.77 4.99 -9.69
N VAL A 157 -14.39 5.58 -8.55
CA VAL A 157 -13.02 6.08 -8.35
C VAL A 157 -12.00 4.93 -8.30
N ALA A 158 -12.32 3.80 -7.66
CA ALA A 158 -11.43 2.65 -7.62
C ALA A 158 -11.22 2.01 -9.02
N GLU A 159 -12.26 1.91 -9.83
CA GLU A 159 -12.18 1.47 -11.23
C GLU A 159 -11.32 2.42 -12.07
N TRP A 160 -11.57 3.73 -11.93
CA TRP A 160 -10.76 4.73 -12.61
C TRP A 160 -9.29 4.62 -12.20
N LEU A 161 -8.98 4.50 -10.91
CA LEU A 161 -7.60 4.32 -10.43
C LEU A 161 -6.97 3.04 -10.99
N GLY A 162 -7.67 1.91 -10.98
CA GLY A 162 -7.18 0.68 -11.58
C GLY A 162 -6.79 0.85 -13.06
N SER A 163 -7.55 1.64 -13.82
CA SER A 163 -7.24 1.96 -15.23
C SER A 163 -5.98 2.82 -15.41
N GLN A 164 -5.61 3.63 -14.40
CA GLN A 164 -4.42 4.50 -14.45
C GLN A 164 -3.12 3.75 -14.16
N PHE A 165 -3.19 2.56 -13.56
CA PHE A 165 -2.03 1.75 -13.17
C PHE A 165 -2.09 0.33 -13.79
N PRO A 166 -2.10 0.20 -15.14
CA PRO A 166 -2.21 -1.10 -15.80
C PRO A 166 -0.97 -1.98 -15.53
N GLY A 167 -1.19 -3.28 -15.30
CA GLY A 167 -0.13 -4.29 -15.17
C GLY A 167 0.39 -4.55 -13.75
N ASN A 168 0.28 -3.58 -12.84
CA ASN A 168 0.76 -3.72 -11.45
C ASN A 168 -0.32 -3.36 -10.41
N SER A 169 -1.60 -3.33 -10.79
CA SER A 169 -2.68 -3.05 -9.85
C SER A 169 -3.82 -4.08 -9.90
N THR A 170 -4.58 -4.16 -8.82
CA THR A 170 -5.80 -4.98 -8.71
C THR A 170 -6.90 -4.17 -8.05
N THR A 171 -8.10 -4.19 -8.64
CA THR A 171 -9.28 -3.50 -8.09
C THR A 171 -10.21 -4.48 -7.39
N ARG A 172 -10.74 -4.10 -6.23
CA ARG A 172 -11.68 -4.87 -5.41
C ARG A 172 -12.80 -3.97 -4.87
N HIS A 173 -13.97 -4.54 -4.61
CA HIS A 173 -15.10 -3.80 -4.05
C HIS A 173 -15.70 -4.56 -2.88
N ARG A 174 -15.42 -4.08 -1.67
CA ARG A 174 -15.74 -4.82 -0.44
C ARG A 174 -17.25 -4.84 -0.13
N ASP A 175 -17.92 -3.72 -0.41
CA ASP A 175 -19.29 -3.48 0.07
C ASP A 175 -20.31 -3.31 -1.08
N ILE A 176 -19.90 -3.54 -2.33
CA ILE A 176 -20.72 -3.23 -3.53
C ILE A 176 -22.11 -3.89 -3.51
N GLU A 177 -22.20 -5.09 -2.91
CA GLU A 177 -23.43 -5.88 -2.79
C GLU A 177 -24.20 -5.71 -1.47
N LYS A 178 -23.66 -4.99 -0.48
CA LYS A 178 -24.25 -4.97 0.88
C LYS A 178 -25.59 -4.23 0.97
N ASP A 179 -25.88 -3.37 0.00
CA ASP A 179 -27.11 -2.56 -0.05
C ASP A 179 -27.97 -2.85 -1.29
N THR A 180 -27.73 -3.96 -1.99
CA THR A 180 -28.58 -4.33 -3.13
C THR A 180 -29.94 -4.76 -2.56
N VAL A 181 -30.93 -3.86 -2.57
CA VAL A 181 -32.32 -4.21 -2.28
C VAL A 181 -32.76 -5.16 -3.39
N ILE A 182 -32.84 -6.45 -3.05
CA ILE A 182 -33.50 -7.45 -3.89
C ILE A 182 -34.97 -7.02 -3.93
N SER A 183 -35.39 -6.50 -5.08
CA SER A 183 -36.80 -6.31 -5.41
C SER A 183 -37.46 -7.64 -5.71
#